data_AF-A0A1I7D3W6-F1
#
_entry.id   AF-A0A1I7D3W6-F1
#
_cell.length_a   1.000
_cell.length_b   1.000
_cell.length_c   1.000
_cell.angle_alpha   90.00
_cell.angle_beta   90.00
_cell.angle_gamma   90.00
#
_symmetry.space_group_name_H-M   'P 1'
#
loop_
_entity.id
_entity.type
_entity.pdbx_description
1 polymer ?
#
loop_
_entity_poly.entity_id
_entity_poly.type
_entity_poly.pdbx_seq_one_letter_code
_entity_poly.pdbx_strand_id
1 'polypeptide(L)'
;MKLRKTLAAVLLAAAVPVAAACGTTAEAASTTTSSTSSSATSDSSTTETADTGGPGGAMGGGGPGGVDVSSVTTEEQLVELIQEAYGDAGLDLHRGHQPVQDVLDEVLTISHDELHVRMDAGQNLVAVAEDLGIDPQTLIDALVAKYGPAIDTLLAAGTITEDEAEQYRAALEEAFSFRVNWDGEEATPTFTGLDA
;
A
#
# COMPACT_ATOMS: atom_id res chain seq x y z
N MET A 1 10.77 -38.56 6.78
CA MET A 1 12.05 -38.58 7.51
C MET A 1 12.24 -37.22 8.19
N LYS A 2 12.50 -37.22 9.50
CA LYS A 2 12.66 -36.01 10.32
C LYS A 2 14.08 -35.46 10.15
N LEU A 3 14.22 -34.23 9.67
CA LEU A 3 15.49 -33.50 9.72
C LEU A 3 15.26 -32.20 10.49
N ARG A 4 15.81 -32.20 11.71
CA ARG A 4 15.93 -31.07 12.63
C ARG A 4 17.35 -30.51 12.51
N LYS A 5 17.52 -29.20 12.79
CA LYS A 5 18.75 -28.41 13.11
C LYS A 5 18.91 -27.25 12.12
N THR A 6 19.20 -26.00 12.50
CA THR A 6 19.87 -25.47 13.70
C THR A 6 19.67 -23.96 13.77
N LEU A 7 19.30 -23.46 14.96
CA LEU A 7 19.38 -22.05 15.37
C LEU A 7 20.84 -21.64 15.57
N ALA A 8 21.22 -20.46 15.08
CA ALA A 8 22.45 -19.76 15.48
C ALA A 8 22.11 -18.30 15.77
N ALA A 9 22.08 -17.96 17.05
CA ALA A 9 22.00 -16.59 17.56
C ALA A 9 23.42 -16.01 17.64
N VAL A 10 23.60 -14.80 17.10
CA VAL A 10 24.80 -13.98 17.34
C VAL A 10 24.33 -12.60 17.81
N LEU A 11 24.51 -12.38 19.12
CA LEU A 11 24.45 -11.08 19.77
C LEU A 11 25.74 -10.32 19.49
N LEU A 12 25.64 -9.10 18.96
CA LEU A 12 26.73 -8.13 19.03
C LEU A 12 26.20 -6.77 19.49
N ALA A 13 26.48 -6.45 20.75
CA ALA A 13 26.27 -5.14 21.35
C ALA A 13 27.43 -4.20 20.98
N ALA A 14 27.14 -2.96 20.60
CA ALA A 14 28.14 -1.89 20.51
C ALA A 14 27.55 -0.50 20.85
N ALA A 15 27.91 -0.06 22.05
CA ALA A 15 28.13 1.27 22.61
C ALA A 15 27.65 2.57 21.89
N VAL A 16 26.95 3.39 22.68
CA VAL A 16 26.64 4.81 22.54
C VAL A 16 27.87 5.70 22.82
N PRO A 17 27.96 6.90 22.22
CA PRO A 17 28.35 8.08 23.01
C PRO A 17 27.34 9.23 22.97
N VAL A 18 26.97 9.67 24.17
CA VAL A 18 26.27 10.92 24.50
C VAL A 18 27.15 12.12 24.16
N ALA A 19 26.63 13.05 23.37
CA ALA A 19 27.20 14.39 23.25
C ALA A 19 26.27 15.40 23.93
N ALA A 20 26.67 15.82 25.13
CA ALA A 20 26.16 16.98 25.82
C ALA A 20 26.80 18.24 25.23
N ALA A 21 26.00 19.19 24.76
CA ALA A 21 26.44 20.55 24.52
C ALA A 21 25.55 21.51 25.33
N CYS A 22 26.12 22.00 26.43
CA CYS A 22 25.57 23.06 27.26
C CYS A 22 26.45 24.31 27.03
N GLY A 23 25.83 25.48 26.85
CA GLY A 23 26.49 26.76 26.61
C GLY A 23 25.47 27.78 26.09
N THR A 24 24.51 28.26 26.89
CA THR A 24 24.56 29.46 27.76
C THR A 24 25.41 30.63 27.23
N THR A 25 24.74 31.67 26.71
CA THR A 25 24.81 33.11 27.11
C THR A 25 23.69 33.84 26.34
N ALA A 26 22.61 34.32 27.00
CA ALA A 26 22.42 35.70 27.50
C ALA A 26 22.38 36.75 26.37
N GLU A 27 21.51 37.74 26.28
CA GLU A 27 20.46 38.31 27.14
C GLU A 27 19.90 39.50 26.34
N ALA A 28 18.57 39.69 26.32
CA ALA A 28 17.95 41.01 26.19
C ALA A 28 16.46 40.91 26.56
N ALA A 29 16.15 41.31 27.79
CA ALA A 29 14.83 41.74 28.24
C ALA A 29 14.43 43.04 27.48
N SER A 30 13.19 43.51 27.38
CA SER A 30 11.99 43.41 28.20
C SER A 30 10.77 43.85 27.36
N THR A 31 9.60 43.76 28.00
CA THR A 31 8.43 44.66 27.90
C THR A 31 7.16 44.12 27.22
N THR A 32 6.25 43.67 28.09
CA THR A 32 4.83 44.11 28.20
C THR A 32 3.95 43.93 26.95
N THR A 33 2.92 43.11 26.93
CA THR A 33 1.65 43.28 27.68
C THR A 33 0.73 42.09 27.36
N SER A 34 -0.10 41.74 28.33
CA SER A 34 -1.18 40.75 28.25
C SER A 34 -2.34 41.24 27.39
N SER A 35 -2.91 40.37 26.53
CA SER A 35 -4.35 40.23 26.23
C SER A 35 -4.54 39.13 25.18
N THR A 36 -5.22 38.03 25.53
CA THR A 36 -6.62 37.70 25.19
C THR A 36 -6.69 36.56 24.17
N SER A 37 -7.34 35.51 24.62
CA SER A 37 -8.00 34.40 23.91
C SER A 37 -8.33 34.63 22.44
N SER A 38 -8.02 33.64 21.60
CA SER A 38 -9.01 33.05 20.68
C SER A 38 -8.49 31.79 20.01
N SER A 39 -9.36 30.79 20.04
CA SER A 39 -9.38 29.54 19.28
C SER A 39 -9.25 29.78 17.77
N ALA A 40 -8.58 28.86 17.06
CA ALA A 40 -8.78 28.56 15.63
C ALA A 40 -7.97 27.30 15.29
N THR A 41 -8.62 26.14 15.23
CA THR A 41 -9.02 25.41 14.00
C THR A 41 -7.86 24.72 13.29
N SER A 42 -7.84 23.40 13.47
CA SER A 42 -7.40 22.43 12.46
C SER A 42 -8.07 22.78 11.13
N ASP A 43 -7.30 22.86 10.06
CA ASP A 43 -7.83 22.83 8.71
C ASP A 43 -7.10 21.71 7.96
N SER A 44 -7.80 20.59 7.84
CA SER A 44 -7.48 19.51 6.92
C SER A 44 -7.63 20.06 5.52
N SER A 45 -6.52 20.19 4.79
CA SER A 45 -6.56 20.55 3.38
C SER A 45 -7.09 19.36 2.57
N THR A 46 -8.41 19.32 2.41
CA THR A 46 -9.06 18.65 1.28
C THR A 46 -8.60 19.34 0.01
N THR A 47 -7.88 18.62 -0.84
CA THR A 47 -7.54 19.14 -2.17
C THR A 47 -8.65 18.75 -3.12
N GLU A 48 -9.41 19.76 -3.56
CA GLU A 48 -10.37 19.65 -4.65
C GLU A 48 -9.63 19.34 -5.96
N THR A 49 -9.93 18.19 -6.57
CA THR A 49 -9.53 17.88 -7.94
C THR A 49 -10.55 18.51 -8.90
N ALA A 50 -10.09 19.52 -9.65
CA ALA A 50 -10.83 20.09 -10.77
C ALA A 50 -10.57 19.26 -12.05
N ASP A 51 -11.66 18.67 -12.55
CA ASP A 51 -12.10 18.60 -13.95
C ASP A 51 -11.04 18.63 -15.07
N THR A 52 -10.75 17.45 -15.65
CA THR A 52 -10.46 17.30 -17.08
C THR A 52 -11.28 16.14 -17.64
N GLY A 53 -12.16 16.47 -18.60
CA GLY A 53 -13.24 15.61 -19.07
C GLY A 53 -12.83 14.33 -19.80
N GLY A 54 -13.54 13.25 -19.47
CA GLY A 54 -13.72 12.03 -20.26
C GLY A 54 -15.13 11.46 -19.99
N PRO A 55 -15.88 11.00 -21.00
CA PRO A 55 -17.23 10.49 -20.78
C PRO A 55 -17.20 9.00 -20.43
N GLY A 56 -17.61 8.65 -19.20
CA GLY A 56 -18.01 7.29 -18.84
C GLY A 56 -17.48 6.82 -17.50
N GLY A 57 -18.36 6.73 -16.50
CA GLY A 57 -18.06 6.07 -15.21
C GLY A 57 -18.42 6.93 -14.01
N ALA A 58 -19.70 7.02 -13.69
CA ALA A 58 -20.15 7.54 -12.41
C ALA A 58 -20.01 6.45 -11.33
N MET A 59 -19.07 6.58 -10.40
CA MET A 59 -19.10 5.96 -9.06
C MET A 59 -18.35 6.92 -8.14
N GLY A 60 -18.99 7.65 -7.22
CA GLY A 60 -19.72 7.10 -6.09
C GLY A 60 -18.77 7.13 -4.89
N GLY A 61 -18.88 8.15 -4.04
CA GLY A 61 -17.99 8.36 -2.89
C GLY A 61 -17.92 7.12 -2.00
N GLY A 62 -16.76 6.47 -1.99
CA GLY A 62 -16.46 5.34 -1.13
C GLY A 62 -16.02 5.83 0.25
N GLY A 63 -16.73 5.37 1.28
CA GLY A 63 -16.19 5.36 2.65
C GLY A 63 -14.92 4.52 2.73
N PRO A 64 -14.26 4.43 3.91
CA PRO A 64 -12.91 3.89 4.04
C PRO A 64 -12.82 2.41 3.58
N GLY A 65 -12.46 2.21 2.30
CA GLY A 65 -11.11 1.83 1.92
C GLY A 65 -10.92 0.42 1.35
N GLY A 66 -11.88 -0.50 1.42
CA GLY A 66 -11.68 -1.89 0.95
C GLY A 66 -12.25 -2.17 -0.43
N VAL A 67 -11.55 -2.99 -1.23
CA VAL A 67 -12.15 -3.61 -2.43
C VAL A 67 -13.14 -4.69 -1.99
N ASP A 68 -14.40 -4.56 -2.41
CA ASP A 68 -15.41 -5.59 -2.16
C ASP A 68 -15.31 -6.71 -3.21
N VAL A 69 -14.39 -7.65 -2.97
CA VAL A 69 -14.16 -8.81 -3.86
C VAL A 69 -15.42 -9.66 -4.08
N SER A 70 -16.38 -9.59 -3.15
CA SER A 70 -17.65 -10.33 -3.23
C SER A 70 -18.61 -9.74 -4.28
N SER A 71 -18.41 -8.49 -4.67
CA SER A 71 -19.24 -7.83 -5.69
C SER A 71 -18.86 -8.20 -7.12
N VAL A 72 -17.68 -8.80 -7.31
CA VAL A 72 -17.16 -9.21 -8.62
C VAL A 72 -17.87 -10.49 -9.05
N THR A 73 -18.76 -10.35 -10.02
CA THR A 73 -19.65 -11.43 -10.51
C THR A 73 -19.54 -11.67 -12.01
N THR A 74 -18.94 -10.74 -12.75
CA THR A 74 -18.67 -10.87 -14.20
C THR A 74 -17.18 -10.88 -14.47
N GLU A 75 -16.78 -11.48 -15.60
CA GLU A 75 -15.39 -11.50 -16.04
C GLU A 75 -14.85 -10.08 -16.29
N GLU A 76 -15.67 -9.18 -16.84
CA GLU A 76 -15.31 -7.78 -17.03
C GLU A 76 -14.94 -7.09 -15.70
N GLN A 77 -15.70 -7.35 -14.63
CA GLN A 77 -15.39 -6.84 -13.30
C GLN A 77 -14.12 -7.47 -12.72
N LEU A 78 -13.82 -8.73 -13.07
CA LEU A 78 -12.58 -9.38 -12.67
C LEU A 78 -11.37 -8.76 -13.39
N VAL A 79 -11.51 -8.40 -14.66
CA VAL A 79 -10.47 -7.67 -15.41
C VAL A 79 -10.21 -6.31 -14.78
N GLU A 80 -11.26 -5.57 -14.42
CA GLU A 80 -11.14 -4.30 -13.69
C GLU A 80 -10.48 -4.48 -12.31
N LEU A 81 -10.83 -5.54 -11.58
CA LEU A 81 -10.22 -5.88 -10.30
C LEU A 81 -8.70 -6.11 -10.43
N ILE A 82 -8.28 -6.85 -11.47
CA ILE A 82 -6.85 -7.13 -11.71
C ILE A 82 -6.14 -5.86 -12.19
N GLN A 83 -6.78 -5.03 -13.02
CA GLN A 83 -6.23 -3.73 -13.39
C GLN A 83 -6.01 -2.84 -12.16
N GLU A 84 -6.98 -2.81 -11.25
CA GLU A 84 -6.87 -2.12 -9.97
C GLU A 84 -5.71 -2.68 -9.16
N ALA A 85 -5.48 -4.00 -9.14
CA ALA A 85 -4.37 -4.63 -8.40
C ALA A 85 -2.97 -4.12 -8.81
N TYR A 86 -2.78 -3.61 -10.03
CA TYR A 86 -1.53 -2.94 -10.41
C TYR A 86 -1.32 -1.58 -9.71
N GLY A 87 -2.40 -0.91 -9.32
CA GLY A 87 -2.40 0.41 -8.68
C GLY A 87 -2.17 1.57 -9.65
N ASP A 88 -2.46 2.78 -9.18
CA ASP A 88 -2.37 4.00 -9.98
C ASP A 88 -0.98 4.63 -9.89
N ALA A 89 -0.23 4.66 -11.00
CA ALA A 89 1.11 5.26 -11.05
C ALA A 89 1.10 6.80 -10.91
N GLY A 90 -0.03 7.45 -11.20
CA GLY A 90 -0.21 8.89 -11.00
C GLY A 90 -0.23 9.31 -9.53
N LEU A 91 -0.35 8.35 -8.61
CA LEU A 91 -0.28 8.57 -7.16
C LEU A 91 1.13 8.38 -6.58
N ASP A 92 2.18 8.36 -7.41
CA ASP A 92 3.59 8.20 -6.99
C ASP A 92 3.80 6.90 -6.19
N LEU A 93 4.88 6.74 -5.42
CA LEU A 93 5.15 5.56 -4.58
C LEU A 93 3.98 5.27 -3.63
N HIS A 94 3.15 6.26 -3.37
CA HIS A 94 1.96 6.15 -2.56
C HIS A 94 0.80 5.39 -3.23
N ARG A 95 0.86 5.07 -4.55
CA ARG A 95 -0.03 4.22 -5.40
C ARG A 95 -1.45 3.91 -4.85
N GLY A 96 -2.09 4.89 -4.22
CA GLY A 96 -3.30 4.72 -3.41
C GLY A 96 -3.35 3.40 -2.64
N HIS A 97 -2.61 3.24 -1.53
CA HIS A 97 -2.61 1.97 -0.76
C HIS A 97 -3.93 1.63 -0.06
N GLN A 98 -4.88 2.55 -0.02
CA GLN A 98 -6.18 2.35 0.66
C GLN A 98 -6.84 1.00 0.35
N PRO A 99 -7.00 0.57 -0.94
CA PRO A 99 -7.64 -0.70 -1.31
C PRO A 99 -7.01 -1.96 -0.68
N VAL A 100 -5.72 -1.87 -0.33
CA VAL A 100 -4.91 -2.98 0.21
C VAL A 100 -4.39 -2.71 1.62
N GLN A 101 -4.79 -1.61 2.25
CA GLN A 101 -4.20 -1.15 3.51
C GLN A 101 -4.32 -2.19 4.63
N ASP A 102 -5.45 -2.87 4.73
CA ASP A 102 -5.69 -3.97 5.67
C ASP A 102 -4.64 -5.09 5.56
N VAL A 103 -4.25 -5.47 4.34
CA VAL A 103 -3.20 -6.48 4.12
C VAL A 103 -1.83 -5.92 4.51
N LEU A 104 -1.55 -4.66 4.18
CA LEU A 104 -0.30 -4.02 4.56
C LEU A 104 -0.15 -3.93 6.08
N ASP A 105 -1.21 -3.55 6.79
CA ASP A 105 -1.24 -3.46 8.24
C ASP A 105 -1.02 -4.84 8.90
N GLU A 106 -1.62 -5.91 8.33
CA GLU A 106 -1.47 -7.27 8.83
C GLU A 106 -0.07 -7.85 8.58
N VAL A 107 0.49 -7.66 7.37
CA VAL A 107 1.75 -8.28 6.96
C VAL A 107 2.97 -7.48 7.44
N LEU A 108 2.97 -6.16 7.23
CA LEU A 108 4.13 -5.32 7.52
C LEU A 108 4.26 -5.01 9.02
N THR A 109 3.16 -5.10 9.79
CA THR A 109 3.16 -4.88 11.24
C THR A 109 3.65 -3.49 11.68
N ILE A 110 3.63 -2.52 10.77
CA ILE A 110 3.88 -1.10 11.02
C ILE A 110 2.59 -0.30 10.83
N SER A 111 2.54 0.94 11.32
CA SER A 111 1.38 1.80 11.05
C SER A 111 1.42 2.35 9.62
N HIS A 112 0.25 2.73 9.10
CA HIS A 112 0.14 3.45 7.84
C HIS A 112 0.98 4.73 7.79
N ASP A 113 1.04 5.50 8.89
CA ASP A 113 1.89 6.70 8.99
C ASP A 113 3.38 6.36 8.87
N GLU A 114 3.81 5.24 9.46
CA GLU A 114 5.20 4.80 9.40
C GLU A 114 5.57 4.27 8.01
N LEU A 115 4.62 3.61 7.32
CA LEU A 115 4.76 3.24 5.92
C LEU A 115 4.91 4.50 5.06
N HIS A 116 4.02 5.49 5.23
CA HIS A 116 4.08 6.77 4.52
C HIS A 116 5.45 7.44 4.63
N VAL A 117 6.00 7.56 5.84
CA VAL A 117 7.32 8.18 6.05
C VAL A 117 8.44 7.44 5.28
N ARG A 118 8.36 6.11 5.18
CA ARG A 118 9.33 5.32 4.40
C ARG A 118 9.19 5.52 2.90
N MET A 119 7.96 5.63 2.40
CA MET A 119 7.69 5.86 0.98
C MET A 119 8.07 7.28 0.55
N ASP A 120 7.84 8.29 1.41
CA ASP A 120 8.37 9.65 1.23
C ASP A 120 9.91 9.69 1.14
N ALA A 121 10.58 8.71 1.76
CA ALA A 121 12.03 8.54 1.68
C ALA A 121 12.47 7.74 0.43
N GLY A 122 11.54 7.35 -0.45
CA GLY A 122 11.82 6.65 -1.70
C GLY A 122 11.77 5.12 -1.62
N GLN A 123 11.28 4.54 -0.53
CA GLN A 123 11.17 3.08 -0.41
C GLN A 123 9.87 2.57 -1.03
N ASN A 124 9.96 1.56 -1.90
CA ASN A 124 8.82 0.79 -2.34
C ASN A 124 8.42 -0.28 -1.29
N LEU A 125 7.31 -0.99 -1.52
CA LEU A 125 6.81 -1.98 -0.56
C LEU A 125 7.78 -3.16 -0.36
N VAL A 126 8.51 -3.55 -1.40
CA VAL A 126 9.57 -4.58 -1.31
C VAL A 126 10.65 -4.13 -0.33
N ALA A 127 11.21 -2.94 -0.52
CA ALA A 127 12.26 -2.41 0.36
C ALA A 127 11.78 -2.26 1.80
N VAL A 128 10.53 -1.82 2.00
CA VAL A 128 9.92 -1.75 3.34
C VAL A 128 9.79 -3.15 3.97
N ALA A 129 9.31 -4.15 3.22
CA ALA A 129 9.18 -5.52 3.73
C ALA A 129 10.55 -6.11 4.10
N GLU A 130 11.55 -5.95 3.23
CA GLU A 130 12.91 -6.44 3.47
C GLU A 130 13.56 -5.81 4.70
N ASP A 131 13.40 -4.49 4.91
CA ASP A 131 13.90 -3.78 6.09
C ASP A 131 13.26 -4.29 7.39
N LEU A 132 12.01 -4.77 7.32
CA LEU A 132 11.29 -5.38 8.44
C LEU A 132 11.61 -6.87 8.62
N GLY A 133 12.43 -7.44 7.73
CA GLY A 133 12.78 -8.87 7.73
C GLY A 133 11.65 -9.78 7.26
N ILE A 134 10.72 -9.23 6.48
CA ILE A 134 9.61 -9.94 5.84
C ILE A 134 10.03 -10.28 4.40
N ASP A 135 9.79 -11.51 4.00
CA ASP A 135 10.01 -11.93 2.61
C ASP A 135 8.99 -11.24 1.70
N PRO A 136 9.39 -10.51 0.65
CA PRO A 136 8.46 -9.79 -0.22
C PRO A 136 7.37 -10.67 -0.82
N GLN A 137 7.65 -11.97 -1.06
CA GLN A 137 6.63 -12.89 -1.52
C GLN A 137 5.53 -13.16 -0.49
N THR A 138 5.82 -13.07 0.82
CA THR A 138 4.76 -13.15 1.84
C THR A 138 3.74 -12.02 1.67
N LEU A 139 4.18 -10.83 1.27
CA LEU A 139 3.27 -9.71 1.01
C LEU A 139 2.46 -9.95 -0.28
N ILE A 140 3.10 -10.40 -1.36
CA ILE A 140 2.42 -10.71 -2.63
C ILE A 140 1.38 -11.82 -2.42
N ASP A 141 1.75 -12.91 -1.75
CA ASP A 141 0.86 -14.03 -1.44
C ASP A 141 -0.36 -13.58 -0.63
N ALA A 142 -0.18 -12.69 0.35
CA ALA A 142 -1.29 -12.17 1.15
C ALA A 142 -2.25 -11.30 0.32
N LEU A 143 -1.71 -10.49 -0.59
CA LEU A 143 -2.51 -9.69 -1.53
C LEU A 143 -3.28 -10.58 -2.50
N VAL A 144 -2.62 -11.59 -3.10
CA VAL A 144 -3.26 -12.58 -3.97
C VAL A 144 -4.35 -13.34 -3.21
N ALA A 145 -4.09 -13.76 -1.98
CA ALA A 145 -5.06 -14.48 -1.15
C ALA A 145 -6.30 -13.63 -0.83
N LYS A 146 -6.14 -12.31 -0.62
CA LYS A 146 -7.27 -11.40 -0.39
C LYS A 146 -8.17 -11.28 -1.63
N TYR A 147 -7.59 -11.26 -2.83
CA TYR A 147 -8.31 -10.98 -4.08
C TYR A 147 -8.76 -12.24 -4.82
N GLY A 148 -8.10 -13.38 -4.58
CA GLY A 148 -8.42 -14.69 -5.15
C GLY A 148 -9.87 -15.16 -5.03
N PRO A 149 -10.63 -14.84 -3.95
CA PRO A 149 -12.04 -15.21 -3.83
C PRO A 149 -12.94 -14.71 -4.97
N ALA A 150 -12.58 -13.61 -5.66
CA ALA A 150 -13.30 -13.16 -6.85
C ALA A 150 -13.20 -14.20 -7.98
N ILE A 151 -12.00 -14.74 -8.21
CA ILE A 151 -11.74 -15.79 -9.22
C ILE A 151 -12.51 -17.06 -8.86
N ASP A 152 -12.45 -17.48 -7.58
CA ASP A 152 -13.15 -18.68 -7.12
C ASP A 152 -14.68 -18.55 -7.27
N THR A 153 -15.22 -17.33 -7.10
CA THR A 153 -16.65 -17.03 -7.29
C THR A 153 -17.07 -17.23 -8.75
N LEU A 154 -16.30 -16.70 -9.70
CA LEU A 154 -16.58 -16.85 -11.13
C LEU A 154 -16.41 -18.30 -11.60
N LEU A 155 -15.41 -19.00 -11.07
CA LEU A 155 -15.20 -20.43 -11.35
C LEU A 155 -16.39 -21.27 -10.85
N ALA A 156 -16.84 -21.03 -9.62
CA ALA A 156 -17.99 -21.73 -9.05
C ALA A 156 -19.30 -21.42 -9.79
N ALA A 157 -19.45 -20.21 -10.34
CA ALA A 157 -20.56 -19.83 -11.19
C ALA A 157 -20.49 -20.43 -12.60
N GLY A 158 -19.33 -20.95 -13.02
CA GLY A 158 -19.07 -21.44 -14.37
C GLY A 158 -18.93 -20.32 -15.41
N THR A 159 -18.67 -19.08 -14.96
CA THR A 159 -18.37 -17.94 -15.84
C THR A 159 -17.01 -18.11 -16.51
N ILE A 160 -16.05 -18.67 -15.78
CA ILE A 160 -14.70 -19.02 -16.27
C ILE A 160 -14.44 -20.51 -16.04
N THR A 161 -13.50 -21.05 -16.80
CA THR A 161 -12.97 -22.42 -16.69
C THR A 161 -11.85 -22.53 -15.64
N GLU A 162 -11.45 -23.76 -15.29
CA GLU A 162 -10.31 -23.99 -14.39
C GLU A 162 -9.00 -23.42 -14.98
N ASP A 163 -8.76 -23.61 -16.28
CA ASP A 163 -7.58 -23.08 -16.97
C ASP A 163 -7.56 -21.55 -16.97
N GLU A 164 -8.70 -20.89 -17.16
CA GLU A 164 -8.81 -19.43 -17.06
C GLU A 164 -8.60 -18.95 -15.62
N ALA A 165 -9.15 -19.66 -14.62
CA ALA A 165 -8.94 -19.32 -13.22
C ALA A 165 -7.46 -19.36 -12.82
N GLU A 166 -6.69 -20.34 -13.32
CA GLU A 166 -5.24 -20.39 -13.12
C GLU A 166 -4.53 -19.19 -13.78
N GLN A 167 -4.91 -18.84 -15.00
CA GLN A 167 -4.33 -17.69 -15.70
C GLN A 167 -4.67 -16.36 -15.01
N TYR A 168 -5.89 -16.17 -14.50
CA TYR A 168 -6.24 -14.98 -13.72
C TYR A 168 -5.49 -14.90 -12.40
N ARG A 169 -5.23 -16.03 -11.72
CA ARG A 169 -4.40 -16.04 -10.50
C ARG A 169 -2.97 -15.61 -10.82
N ALA A 170 -2.41 -16.08 -11.94
CA ALA A 170 -1.09 -15.64 -12.39
C ALA A 170 -1.07 -14.15 -12.75
N ALA A 171 -2.09 -13.64 -13.44
CA ALA A 171 -2.21 -12.21 -13.75
C ALA A 171 -2.32 -11.34 -12.49
N LEU A 172 -3.01 -11.84 -11.45
CA LEU A 172 -3.12 -11.16 -10.16
C LEU A 172 -1.78 -11.15 -9.40
N GLU A 173 -1.03 -12.25 -9.43
CA GLU A 173 0.33 -12.33 -8.88
C GLU A 173 1.28 -11.37 -9.60
N GLU A 174 1.20 -11.28 -10.93
CA GLU A 174 1.96 -10.32 -11.73
C GLU A 174 1.61 -8.87 -11.36
N ALA A 175 0.32 -8.56 -11.25
CA ALA A 175 -0.17 -7.23 -10.88
C ALA A 175 0.37 -6.79 -9.51
N PHE A 176 0.28 -7.66 -8.50
CA PHE A 176 0.80 -7.34 -7.18
C PHE A 176 2.32 -7.33 -7.13
N SER A 177 3.00 -8.21 -7.86
CA SER A 177 4.46 -8.17 -8.00
C SER A 177 4.93 -6.84 -8.57
N PHE A 178 4.27 -6.35 -9.62
CA PHE A 178 4.53 -5.04 -10.19
C PHE A 178 4.29 -3.94 -9.15
N ARG A 179 3.10 -3.93 -8.51
CA ARG A 179 2.75 -2.92 -7.52
C ARG A 179 3.77 -2.83 -6.38
N VAL A 180 4.19 -3.96 -5.81
CA VAL A 180 5.11 -3.95 -4.65
C VAL A 180 6.54 -3.56 -5.03
N ASN A 181 6.98 -3.93 -6.23
CA ASN A 181 8.33 -3.65 -6.72
C ASN A 181 8.46 -2.25 -7.32
N TRP A 182 7.36 -1.59 -7.68
CA TRP A 182 7.42 -0.35 -8.41
C TRP A 182 8.15 0.78 -7.67
N ASP A 183 8.98 1.52 -8.41
CA ASP A 183 9.97 2.47 -7.90
C ASP A 183 9.66 3.94 -8.19
N GLY A 184 8.58 4.24 -8.92
CA GLY A 184 8.26 5.60 -9.35
C GLY A 184 8.35 5.81 -10.86
N GLU A 185 9.01 4.92 -11.59
CA GLU A 185 9.49 5.25 -12.94
C GLU A 185 8.64 4.61 -14.06
N GLU A 186 8.17 3.38 -13.86
CA GLU A 186 7.46 2.63 -14.90
C GLU A 186 5.96 2.98 -15.00
N ALA A 187 5.42 3.06 -16.21
CA ALA A 187 3.98 3.18 -16.39
C ALA A 187 3.27 1.91 -15.94
N THR A 188 2.08 2.04 -15.33
CA THR A 188 1.25 0.88 -14.97
C THR A 188 0.86 0.11 -16.24
N PRO A 189 1.11 -1.22 -16.31
CA PRO A 189 0.61 -2.07 -17.38
C PRO A 189 -0.93 -2.01 -17.48
N THR A 190 -1.44 -2.09 -18.71
CA THR A 190 -2.88 -2.23 -18.94
C THR A 190 -3.24 -3.69 -19.07
N PHE A 191 -4.14 -4.18 -18.23
CA PHE A 191 -4.69 -5.53 -18.30
C PHE A 191 -6.08 -5.49 -18.94
N THR A 192 -6.24 -6.17 -20.08
CA THR A 192 -7.49 -6.18 -20.86
C THR A 192 -8.16 -7.56 -20.93
N GLY A 193 -7.74 -8.50 -20.07
CA GLY A 193 -8.23 -9.88 -20.05
C GLY A 193 -7.23 -10.88 -20.64
N LEU A 194 -7.61 -12.17 -20.64
CA LEU A 194 -6.75 -13.27 -21.09
C LEU A 194 -6.61 -13.38 -22.62
N ASP A 195 -7.62 -12.90 -23.36
CA ASP A 195 -7.70 -12.97 -24.83
C ASP A 195 -7.21 -11.69 -25.55
N ALA A 196 -6.50 -10.82 -24.82
CA ALA A 196 -6.08 -9.50 -25.27
C ALA A 196 -5.11 -9.48 -26.48
#